data_AF-A0A1B6EXQ2-F1
#
_entry.id   AF-A0A1B6EXQ2-F1
#
_cell.length_a   1.000
_cell.length_b   1.000
_cell.length_c   1.000
_cell.angle_alpha   90.00
_cell.angle_beta   90.00
_cell.angle_gamma   90.00
#
_symmetry.space_group_name_H-M   'P 1'
#
loop_
_entity.id
_entity.type
_entity.pdbx_description
1 polymer ?
#
loop_
_entity_poly.entity_id
_entity_poly.type
_entity_poly.pdbx_seq_one_letter_code
_entity_poly.pdbx_strand_id
1 'polypeptide(L)'
;LSPGLKSHAVTMFEVGKLLDESIDGFLNELEKVSTARDDSEGEARRYFEHALILRATILALRHSTSLHAGLDLVRCESLYPLEPDTLSRLLAKNYSLLVSMAPLSKEIRPITSKYPPHLGPATPEVNTIWFKMFLYHITKDGPPSILLTRGTRLRKLPSLLRKCDKVLVTSWGHDPAVVPLTNLLFA
;
A
#
# COMPACT_ATOMS: atom_id res chain seq x y z
N LEU A 1 8.14 -17.02 -5.76
CA LEU A 1 6.71 -16.93 -6.18
C LEU A 1 6.30 -18.27 -6.77
N SER A 2 5.12 -18.80 -6.40
CA SER A 2 4.60 -20.01 -7.04
C SER A 2 4.38 -19.78 -8.55
N PRO A 3 4.43 -20.82 -9.38
CA PRO A 3 4.17 -20.70 -10.82
C PRO A 3 2.81 -20.06 -11.15
N GLY A 4 1.77 -20.36 -10.37
CA GLY A 4 0.43 -19.79 -10.54
C GLY A 4 0.40 -18.30 -10.23
N LEU A 5 1.01 -17.88 -9.12
CA LEU A 5 1.10 -16.45 -8.78
C LEU A 5 1.92 -15.65 -9.80
N LYS A 6 2.97 -16.28 -10.38
CA LYS A 6 3.73 -15.66 -11.47
C LYS A 6 2.84 -15.40 -12.70
N SER A 7 1.97 -16.34 -13.08
CA SER A 7 1.07 -16.14 -14.22
C SER A 7 0.14 -14.96 -14.00
N HIS A 8 -0.50 -14.85 -12.82
CA HIS A 8 -1.38 -13.72 -12.52
C HIS A 8 -0.63 -12.39 -12.49
N ALA A 9 0.60 -12.38 -11.95
CA ALA A 9 1.45 -11.19 -11.96
C ALA A 9 1.83 -10.75 -13.39
N VAL A 10 2.16 -11.69 -14.27
CA VAL A 10 2.43 -11.42 -15.69
C VAL A 10 1.20 -10.85 -16.38
N THR A 11 0.02 -11.47 -16.19
CA THR A 11 -1.23 -10.94 -16.74
C THR A 11 -1.52 -9.53 -16.25
N MET A 12 -1.34 -9.25 -14.96
CA MET A 12 -1.50 -7.90 -14.41
C MET A 12 -0.50 -6.89 -15.01
N PHE A 13 0.74 -7.32 -15.28
CA PHE A 13 1.76 -6.46 -15.87
C PHE A 13 1.54 -6.19 -17.36
N GLU A 14 1.19 -7.22 -18.14
CA GLU A 14 1.02 -7.14 -19.59
C GLU A 14 -0.34 -6.54 -19.98
N VAL A 15 -1.42 -7.06 -19.37
CA VAL A 15 -2.80 -6.66 -19.69
C VAL A 15 -3.25 -5.47 -18.85
N GLY A 16 -2.66 -5.26 -17.67
CA GLY A 16 -3.03 -4.17 -16.77
C GLY A 16 -4.24 -4.45 -15.88
N LYS A 17 -4.87 -5.62 -16.01
CA LYS A 17 -6.03 -6.01 -15.18
C LYS A 17 -6.17 -7.53 -15.01
N LEU A 18 -6.77 -7.93 -13.90
CA LEU A 18 -7.32 -9.26 -13.64
C LEU A 18 -8.82 -9.14 -13.48
N LEU A 19 -9.58 -9.91 -14.25
CA LEU A 19 -11.04 -9.90 -14.22
C LEU A 19 -11.58 -10.79 -13.11
N ASP A 20 -12.84 -10.60 -12.72
CA ASP A 20 -13.55 -11.38 -11.70
C ASP A 20 -13.38 -12.91 -11.86
N GLU A 21 -13.42 -13.41 -13.10
CA GLU A 21 -13.32 -14.85 -13.37
C GLU A 21 -11.94 -15.43 -13.00
N SER A 22 -10.91 -14.57 -12.95
CA SER A 22 -9.54 -14.96 -12.56
C SER A 22 -9.26 -14.78 -11.07
N ILE A 23 -10.16 -14.14 -10.31
CA ILE A 23 -9.94 -13.79 -8.90
C ILE A 23 -9.93 -15.03 -8.01
N ASP A 24 -10.76 -16.03 -8.27
CA ASP A 24 -10.76 -17.28 -7.48
C ASP A 24 -9.42 -18.02 -7.60
N GLY A 25 -8.88 -18.11 -8.81
CA GLY A 25 -7.54 -18.66 -9.05
C GLY A 25 -6.45 -17.87 -8.32
N PHE A 26 -6.53 -16.54 -8.38
CA PHE A 26 -5.59 -15.66 -7.71
C PHE A 26 -5.65 -15.78 -6.18
N LEU A 27 -6.85 -15.86 -5.58
CA LEU A 27 -7.05 -16.05 -4.15
C LEU A 27 -6.49 -17.38 -3.66
N ASN A 28 -6.67 -18.46 -4.44
CA ASN A 28 -6.09 -19.76 -4.14
C ASN A 28 -4.55 -19.73 -4.14
N GLU A 29 -3.95 -18.98 -5.06
CA GLU A 29 -2.49 -18.79 -5.06
C GLU A 29 -2.01 -17.92 -3.89
N LEU A 30 -2.75 -16.86 -3.52
CA LEU A 30 -2.44 -16.03 -2.35
C LEU A 30 -2.58 -16.80 -1.02
N GLU A 31 -3.49 -17.77 -0.94
CA GLU A 31 -3.65 -18.62 0.25
C GLU A 31 -2.45 -19.53 0.49
N LYS A 32 -1.83 -20.02 -0.59
CA LYS A 32 -0.57 -20.80 -0.50
C LYS A 32 0.57 -19.94 0.05
N VAL A 33 0.58 -18.64 -0.27
CA VAL A 33 1.52 -17.69 0.33
C VAL A 33 1.20 -17.50 1.80
N SER A 34 -0.08 -17.35 2.16
CA SER A 34 -0.54 -17.09 3.53
C SER A 34 -0.20 -18.21 4.53
N THR A 35 -0.09 -19.44 4.05
CA THR A 35 0.17 -20.64 4.87
C THR A 35 1.66 -20.96 5.01
N ALA A 36 2.52 -20.37 4.18
CA ALA A 36 3.96 -20.44 4.36
C ALA A 36 4.36 -19.56 5.55
N ARG A 37 5.00 -20.15 6.57
CA ARG A 37 5.65 -19.36 7.63
C ARG A 37 6.77 -18.56 6.99
N ASP A 38 6.61 -17.25 6.93
CA ASP A 38 7.66 -16.37 6.43
C ASP A 38 8.41 -15.78 7.63
N ASP A 39 9.61 -16.31 7.89
CA ASP A 39 10.58 -15.73 8.84
C ASP A 39 11.36 -14.57 8.18
N SER A 40 10.84 -14.01 7.07
CA SER A 40 11.49 -12.92 6.36
C SER A 40 11.51 -11.63 7.20
N GLU A 41 12.62 -10.90 7.09
CA GLU A 41 12.79 -9.59 7.70
C GLU A 41 12.72 -8.47 6.64
N GLY A 42 12.43 -7.25 7.09
CA GLY A 42 12.50 -6.06 6.23
C GLY A 42 11.40 -5.99 5.16
N GLU A 43 11.80 -5.75 3.91
CA GLU A 43 10.87 -5.48 2.79
C GLU A 43 10.06 -6.72 2.39
N ALA A 44 10.66 -7.91 2.41
CA ALA A 44 9.99 -9.15 2.05
C ALA A 44 8.74 -9.39 2.92
N ARG A 45 8.87 -9.18 4.23
CA ARG A 45 7.76 -9.24 5.17
C ARG A 45 6.63 -8.25 4.85
N ARG A 46 6.97 -7.04 4.41
CA ARG A 46 5.95 -6.03 4.03
C ARG A 46 5.16 -6.48 2.82
N TYR A 47 5.84 -6.97 1.79
CA TYR A 47 5.16 -7.51 0.61
C TYR A 47 4.27 -8.70 0.96
N PHE A 48 4.71 -9.55 1.89
CA PHE A 48 3.90 -10.62 2.44
C PHE A 48 2.65 -10.10 3.16
N GLU A 49 2.81 -9.16 4.09
CA GLU A 49 1.69 -8.50 4.80
C GLU A 49 0.73 -7.82 3.82
N HIS A 50 1.23 -7.15 2.77
CA HIS A 50 0.41 -6.56 1.72
C HIS A 50 -0.38 -7.62 0.94
N ALA A 51 0.21 -8.77 0.62
CA ALA A 51 -0.49 -9.87 -0.04
C ALA A 51 -1.62 -10.44 0.84
N LEU A 52 -1.39 -10.58 2.15
CA LEU A 52 -2.41 -11.00 3.12
C LEU A 52 -3.57 -10.01 3.20
N ILE A 53 -3.25 -8.71 3.33
CA ILE A 53 -4.25 -7.63 3.37
C ILE A 53 -5.05 -7.63 2.07
N LEU A 54 -4.39 -7.74 0.92
CA LEU A 54 -5.06 -7.79 -0.39
C LEU A 54 -6.04 -8.96 -0.46
N ARG A 55 -5.64 -10.17 -0.05
CA ARG A 55 -6.53 -11.34 0.01
C ARG A 55 -7.73 -11.08 0.91
N ALA A 56 -7.50 -10.59 2.12
CA ALA A 56 -8.57 -10.31 3.08
C ALA A 56 -9.55 -9.25 2.55
N THR A 57 -9.04 -8.19 1.90
CA THR A 57 -9.89 -7.15 1.34
C THR A 57 -10.70 -7.64 0.14
N ILE A 58 -10.12 -8.43 -0.76
CA ILE A 58 -10.87 -9.02 -1.89
C ILE A 58 -12.01 -9.91 -1.36
N LEU A 59 -11.72 -10.78 -0.39
CA LEU A 59 -12.75 -11.62 0.23
C LEU A 59 -13.83 -10.80 0.92
N ALA A 60 -13.45 -9.76 1.67
CA ALA A 60 -14.42 -8.87 2.31
C ALA A 60 -15.29 -8.18 1.25
N LEU A 61 -14.72 -7.62 0.19
CA LEU A 61 -15.50 -6.94 -0.85
C LEU A 61 -16.47 -7.89 -1.54
N ARG A 62 -16.05 -9.12 -1.89
CA ARG A 62 -16.90 -10.10 -2.59
C ARG A 62 -17.99 -10.71 -1.70
N HIS A 63 -17.75 -10.91 -0.40
CA HIS A 63 -18.67 -11.65 0.48
C HIS A 63 -19.44 -10.78 1.49
N SER A 64 -18.86 -9.67 1.95
CA SER A 64 -19.46 -8.85 3.01
C SER A 64 -20.36 -7.73 2.50
N THR A 65 -20.23 -7.38 1.22
CA THR A 65 -21.05 -6.33 0.63
C THR A 65 -22.25 -6.96 -0.07
N SER A 66 -23.42 -6.31 0.04
CA SER A 66 -24.59 -6.63 -0.79
C SER A 66 -24.37 -6.29 -2.27
N LEU A 67 -23.16 -5.85 -2.65
CA LEU A 67 -22.75 -5.73 -4.04
C LEU A 67 -22.48 -7.15 -4.54
N HIS A 68 -23.51 -7.80 -5.08
CA HIS A 68 -23.35 -8.99 -5.92
C HIS A 68 -22.73 -8.63 -7.29
N ALA A 69 -21.64 -7.87 -7.28
CA ALA A 69 -20.94 -7.38 -8.46
C ALA A 69 -19.58 -8.09 -8.58
N GLY A 70 -19.18 -8.36 -9.83
CA GLY A 70 -17.84 -8.88 -10.11
C GLY A 70 -16.75 -7.92 -9.65
N LEU A 71 -15.61 -8.46 -9.25
CA LEU A 71 -14.45 -7.69 -8.80
C LEU A 71 -13.31 -7.81 -9.81
N ASP A 72 -12.89 -6.68 -10.37
CA ASP A 72 -11.68 -6.60 -11.18
C ASP A 72 -10.55 -5.94 -10.38
N LEU A 73 -9.34 -6.47 -10.51
CA LEU A 73 -8.13 -5.79 -10.06
C LEU A 73 -7.50 -5.07 -11.25
N VAL A 74 -7.24 -3.77 -11.11
CA VAL A 74 -6.70 -2.95 -12.20
C VAL A 74 -5.42 -2.26 -11.74
N ARG A 75 -4.36 -2.38 -12.54
CA ARG A 75 -3.12 -1.64 -12.37
C ARG A 75 -3.32 -0.21 -12.87
N CYS A 76 -3.30 0.77 -11.98
CA CYS A 76 -3.60 2.18 -12.31
C CYS A 76 -2.70 2.74 -13.41
N GLU A 77 -1.43 2.34 -13.43
CA GLU A 77 -0.43 2.79 -14.40
C GLU A 77 -0.78 2.40 -15.84
N SER A 78 -1.52 1.30 -16.03
CA SER A 78 -2.00 0.88 -17.36
C SER A 78 -3.01 1.85 -17.97
N LEU A 79 -3.64 2.69 -17.13
CA LEU A 79 -4.67 3.64 -17.55
C LEU A 79 -4.11 5.06 -17.77
N TYR A 80 -2.87 5.34 -17.36
CA TYR A 80 -2.23 6.64 -17.56
C TYR A 80 -2.08 7.11 -19.01
N PRO A 81 -1.90 6.23 -20.00
CA PRO A 81 -1.86 6.67 -21.40
C PRO A 81 -3.21 7.19 -21.92
N LEU A 82 -4.31 6.98 -21.18
CA LEU A 82 -5.64 7.41 -21.61
C LEU A 82 -5.88 8.89 -21.28
N GLU A 83 -6.48 9.59 -22.24
CA GLU A 83 -6.99 10.95 -22.01
C GLU A 83 -8.04 10.95 -20.89
N PRO A 84 -8.11 12.01 -20.04
CA PRO A 84 -8.98 12.06 -18.87
C PRO A 84 -10.46 11.76 -19.17
N ASP A 85 -10.98 12.24 -20.30
CA ASP A 85 -12.37 12.01 -20.71
C ASP A 85 -12.61 10.55 -21.11
N THR A 86 -11.64 9.92 -21.76
CA THR A 86 -11.70 8.51 -22.16
C THR A 86 -11.61 7.61 -20.94
N LEU A 87 -10.71 7.92 -20.01
CA LEU A 87 -10.59 7.23 -18.74
C LEU A 87 -11.90 7.32 -17.93
N SER A 88 -12.46 8.52 -17.81
CA SER A 88 -13.72 8.73 -17.08
C SER A 88 -14.88 7.95 -17.69
N ARG A 89 -15.02 7.94 -19.02
CA ARG A 89 -16.04 7.14 -19.72
C ARG A 89 -15.83 5.65 -19.53
N LEU A 90 -14.60 5.16 -19.60
CA LEU A 90 -14.27 3.75 -19.40
C LEU A 90 -14.65 3.30 -17.98
N LEU A 91 -14.26 4.08 -16.97
CA LEU A 91 -14.55 3.76 -15.57
C LEU A 91 -16.06 3.78 -15.30
N ALA A 92 -16.75 4.82 -15.76
CA ALA A 92 -18.21 4.96 -15.61
C ALA A 92 -19.01 3.86 -16.33
N LYS A 93 -18.49 3.33 -17.45
CA LYS A 93 -19.14 2.27 -18.20
C LYS A 93 -19.00 0.89 -17.55
N ASN A 94 -17.83 0.61 -16.96
CA ASN A 94 -17.48 -0.76 -16.55
C ASN A 94 -17.56 -0.98 -15.04
N TYR A 95 -17.46 0.06 -14.22
CA TYR A 95 -17.37 -0.06 -12.77
C TYR A 95 -18.42 0.81 -12.07
N SER A 96 -19.00 0.28 -11.00
CA SER A 96 -19.92 1.01 -10.11
C SER A 96 -19.22 1.59 -8.88
N LEU A 97 -18.03 1.10 -8.54
CA LEU A 97 -17.23 1.50 -7.38
C LEU A 97 -15.75 1.30 -7.68
N LEU A 98 -14.91 2.25 -7.27
CA LEU A 98 -13.46 2.12 -7.31
C LEU A 98 -12.91 2.06 -5.90
N VAL A 99 -11.97 1.15 -5.67
CA VAL A 99 -11.28 1.01 -4.38
C VAL A 99 -9.77 1.06 -4.62
N SER A 100 -9.09 2.06 -4.06
CA SER A 100 -7.64 2.10 -4.07
C SER A 100 -7.07 1.31 -2.89
N MET A 101 -6.33 0.27 -3.21
CA MET A 101 -5.73 -0.65 -2.24
C MET A 101 -4.34 -0.17 -1.82
N ALA A 102 -4.18 0.09 -0.52
CA ALA A 102 -2.90 0.33 0.18
C ALA A 102 -2.10 1.56 -0.33
N PRO A 103 -1.01 1.98 0.36
CA PRO A 103 -0.30 3.20 0.04
C PRO A 103 0.33 3.12 -1.36
N LEU A 104 -0.23 3.85 -2.31
CA LEU A 104 0.44 4.18 -3.56
C LEU A 104 1.75 4.92 -3.22
N SER A 105 2.86 4.53 -3.84
CA SER A 105 4.11 5.27 -3.68
C SER A 105 3.89 6.73 -4.06
N LYS A 106 4.73 7.65 -3.57
CA LYS A 106 4.63 9.07 -3.94
C LYS A 106 4.74 9.30 -5.45
N GLU A 107 5.28 8.32 -6.17
CA GLU A 107 5.52 8.39 -7.61
C GLU A 107 4.25 8.03 -8.41
N ILE A 108 3.32 7.31 -7.80
CA ILE A 108 2.08 6.87 -8.44
C ILE A 108 0.99 7.90 -8.18
N ARG A 109 0.41 8.43 -9.26
CA ARG A 109 -0.76 9.32 -9.19
C ARG A 109 -2.03 8.45 -9.06
N PRO A 110 -2.80 8.57 -7.97
CA PRO A 110 -4.06 7.85 -7.86
C PRO A 110 -5.01 8.27 -8.99
N ILE A 111 -5.75 7.30 -9.51
CA ILE A 111 -6.88 7.58 -10.39
C ILE A 111 -8.06 7.88 -9.49
N THR A 112 -8.48 9.14 -9.50
CA THR A 112 -9.68 9.58 -8.80
C THR A 112 -10.81 9.76 -9.79
N SER A 113 -11.99 9.27 -9.45
CA SER A 113 -13.21 9.53 -10.22
C SER A 113 -14.30 10.09 -9.32
N LYS A 114 -15.12 10.99 -9.87
CA LYS A 114 -16.37 11.41 -9.26
C LYS A 114 -17.49 10.38 -9.49
N TYR A 115 -17.46 9.73 -10.65
CA TYR A 115 -18.41 8.71 -11.08
C TYR A 115 -17.65 7.66 -11.92
N PRO A 116 -17.54 6.40 -11.47
CA PRO A 116 -18.09 5.84 -10.22
C PRO A 116 -17.45 6.43 -8.94
N PRO A 117 -18.12 6.30 -7.78
CA PRO A 117 -17.54 6.65 -6.49
C PRO A 117 -16.19 5.97 -6.26
N HIS A 118 -15.27 6.69 -5.63
CA HIS A 118 -13.93 6.22 -5.33
C HIS A 118 -13.69 6.19 -3.81
N LEU A 119 -13.28 5.03 -3.29
CA LEU A 119 -12.89 4.82 -1.91
C LEU A 119 -11.37 4.63 -1.83
N GLY A 120 -10.70 5.50 -1.08
CA GLY A 120 -9.26 5.44 -0.86
C GLY A 120 -8.61 6.82 -0.88
N PRO A 121 -7.28 6.88 -0.77
CA PRO A 121 -6.56 8.14 -0.81
C PRO A 121 -6.70 8.78 -2.19
N ALA A 122 -7.32 9.96 -2.23
CA ALA A 122 -7.50 10.72 -3.47
C ALA A 122 -6.20 11.37 -3.97
N THR A 123 -5.18 11.48 -3.11
CA THR A 123 -3.91 12.12 -3.46
C THR A 123 -2.72 11.33 -2.86
N PRO A 124 -1.55 11.32 -3.54
CA PRO A 124 -0.39 10.57 -3.08
C PRO A 124 0.20 11.13 -1.78
N GLU A 125 -0.08 12.39 -1.45
CA GLU A 125 0.40 13.05 -0.22
C GLU A 125 -0.11 12.36 1.05
N VAL A 126 -1.25 11.66 0.98
CA VAL A 126 -1.79 10.87 2.09
C VAL A 126 -0.79 9.79 2.56
N ASN A 127 0.07 9.31 1.66
CA ASN A 127 1.09 8.30 1.96
C ASN A 127 2.42 8.91 2.42
N THR A 128 2.48 10.24 2.60
CA THR A 128 3.70 10.91 3.07
C THR A 128 3.84 10.81 4.58
N ILE A 129 5.09 10.86 5.06
CA ILE A 129 5.39 11.02 6.48
C ILE A 129 4.76 12.30 7.05
N TRP A 130 4.58 13.34 6.24
CA TRP A 130 3.97 14.59 6.65
C TRP A 130 2.50 14.42 6.99
N PHE A 131 1.77 13.67 6.17
CA PHE A 131 0.37 13.36 6.47
C PHE A 131 0.25 12.51 7.74
N LYS A 132 1.14 11.55 7.95
CA LYS A 132 1.21 10.78 9.20
C LYS A 132 1.46 11.67 10.43
N MET A 133 2.42 12.60 10.34
CA MET A 133 2.68 13.58 11.41
C MET A 133 1.51 14.55 11.62
N PHE A 134 0.83 14.95 10.54
CA PHE A 134 -0.38 15.75 10.61
C PHE A 134 -1.49 15.01 11.37
N LEU A 135 -1.72 13.72 11.07
CA LEU A 135 -2.69 12.91 11.82
C LEU A 135 -2.34 12.84 13.31
N TYR A 136 -1.08 12.60 13.66
CA TYR A 136 -0.62 12.61 15.05
C TYR A 136 -0.85 13.97 15.73
N HIS A 137 -0.60 15.05 15.00
CA HIS A 137 -0.83 16.40 15.50
C HIS A 137 -2.31 16.69 15.75
N ILE A 138 -3.20 16.26 14.85
CA ILE A 138 -4.64 16.52 14.94
C ILE A 138 -5.29 15.64 16.01
N THR A 139 -4.97 14.35 16.03
CA THR A 139 -5.51 13.39 17.00
C THR A 139 -4.91 13.55 18.40
N LYS A 140 -3.77 14.26 18.52
CA LYS A 140 -2.93 14.32 19.72
C LYS A 140 -2.46 12.93 20.19
N ASP A 141 -2.49 11.96 19.30
CA ASP A 141 -2.11 10.58 19.56
C ASP A 141 -1.10 10.13 18.51
N GLY A 142 0.12 9.88 18.95
CA GLY A 142 1.22 9.50 18.08
C GLY A 142 2.50 9.24 18.86
N PRO A 143 3.42 8.44 18.31
CA PRO A 143 4.68 8.17 18.95
C PRO A 143 5.55 9.43 19.04
N PRO A 144 6.43 9.52 20.06
CA PRO A 144 7.43 10.58 20.13
C PRO A 144 8.25 10.64 18.84
N SER A 145 8.25 11.80 18.17
CA SER A 145 8.80 11.98 16.84
C SER A 145 9.75 13.16 16.78
N ILE A 146 10.87 13.02 16.06
CA ILE A 146 11.89 14.06 15.89
C ILE A 146 12.20 14.21 14.40
N LEU A 147 12.20 15.44 13.91
CA LEU A 147 12.70 15.77 12.58
C LEU A 147 14.14 16.27 12.68
N LEU A 148 15.04 15.67 11.91
CA LEU A 148 16.45 16.07 11.84
C LEU A 148 16.76 16.60 10.45
N THR A 149 17.53 17.69 10.38
CA THR A 149 18.01 18.21 9.10
C THR A 149 19.07 17.28 8.51
N ARG A 150 19.13 17.22 7.17
CA ARG A 150 20.12 16.40 6.48
C ARG A 150 21.54 16.79 6.92
N GLY A 151 22.35 15.78 7.27
CA GLY A 151 23.72 15.99 7.76
C GLY A 151 23.83 16.13 9.28
N THR A 152 22.72 16.12 10.02
CA THR A 152 22.76 16.09 11.49
C THR A 152 23.39 14.79 11.97
N ARG A 153 24.46 14.90 12.78
CA ARG A 153 25.10 13.77 13.45
C ARG A 153 24.64 13.69 14.91
N LEU A 154 23.95 12.61 15.26
CA LEU A 154 23.53 12.35 16.65
C LEU A 154 24.72 11.83 17.45
N ARG A 155 25.24 12.64 18.38
CA ARG A 155 26.31 12.22 19.32
C ARG A 155 25.78 11.59 20.60
N LYS A 156 24.50 11.81 20.90
CA LYS A 156 23.80 11.33 22.10
C LYS A 156 22.37 11.01 21.72
N LEU A 157 21.81 10.01 22.40
CA LEU A 157 20.41 9.64 22.23
C LEU A 157 19.48 10.77 22.74
N PRO A 158 18.56 11.30 21.91
CA PRO A 158 17.58 12.29 22.36
C PRO A 158 16.75 11.79 23.52
N SER A 159 16.53 12.64 24.54
CA SER A 159 15.76 12.29 25.75
C SER A 159 14.35 11.80 25.43
N LEU A 160 13.74 12.37 24.39
CA LEU A 160 12.41 12.04 23.89
C LEU A 160 12.27 10.56 23.48
N LEU A 161 13.36 9.91 23.04
CA LEU A 161 13.36 8.53 22.55
C LEU A 161 13.82 7.50 23.59
N ARG A 162 14.26 7.93 24.79
CA ARG A 162 14.86 7.02 25.79
C ARG A 162 13.93 5.92 26.30
N LYS A 163 12.62 6.10 26.17
CA LYS A 163 11.61 5.13 26.61
C LYS A 163 11.20 4.15 25.51
N CYS A 164 11.79 4.25 24.32
CA CYS A 164 11.44 3.42 23.16
C CYS A 164 12.47 2.31 23.00
N ASP A 165 12.03 1.10 22.60
CA ASP A 165 12.97 0.01 22.28
C ASP A 165 13.38 0.01 20.81
N LYS A 166 12.48 0.51 19.95
CA LYS A 166 12.62 0.58 18.50
C LYS A 166 12.19 1.95 18.02
N VAL A 167 12.76 2.38 16.91
CA VAL A 167 12.41 3.63 16.23
C VAL A 167 12.12 3.39 14.77
N LEU A 168 11.18 4.16 14.23
CA LEU A 168 10.93 4.22 12.80
C LEU A 168 11.81 5.32 12.21
N VAL A 169 12.82 4.94 11.44
CA VAL A 169 13.71 5.87 10.73
C VAL A 169 13.19 6.05 9.31
N THR A 170 12.93 7.30 8.93
CA THR A 170 12.56 7.65 7.54
C THR A 170 13.65 8.54 6.97
N SER A 171 14.56 7.94 6.20
CA SER A 171 15.59 8.67 5.48
C SER A 171 15.07 9.23 4.16
N TRP A 172 15.82 10.16 3.58
CA TRP A 172 15.50 10.74 2.28
C TRP A 172 15.63 9.68 1.19
N GLY A 173 14.58 9.51 0.38
CA GLY A 173 14.60 8.61 -0.78
C GLY A 173 14.57 7.11 -0.47
N HIS A 174 14.37 6.71 0.79
CA HIS A 174 14.20 5.32 1.17
C HIS A 174 12.92 5.13 1.96
N ASP A 175 12.37 3.92 1.89
CA ASP A 175 11.23 3.56 2.70
C ASP A 175 11.57 3.59 4.20
N PRO A 176 10.58 3.93 5.05
CA PRO A 176 10.79 3.91 6.49
C PRO A 176 11.29 2.54 6.96
N ALA A 177 12.22 2.47 7.91
CA ALA A 177 12.70 1.22 8.48
C ALA A 177 12.59 1.24 10.01
N VAL A 178 12.18 0.11 10.60
CA VAL A 178 12.15 -0.03 12.05
C VAL A 178 13.51 -0.56 12.48
N VAL A 179 14.24 0.22 13.28
CA VAL A 179 15.56 -0.17 13.81
C VAL A 179 15.53 -0.21 15.34
N PRO A 180 16.29 -1.12 15.98
CA PRO A 180 16.51 -1.07 17.42
C PRO A 180 17.11 0.27 17.84
N LEU A 181 16.65 0.83 18.97
CA LEU A 181 17.15 2.13 19.44
C LEU A 181 18.67 2.12 19.68
N THR A 182 19.20 0.96 20.09
CA THR A 182 20.64 0.73 20.29
C THR A 182 21.47 1.04 19.04
N ASN A 183 20.90 0.88 17.85
CA ASN A 183 21.61 1.04 16.59
C ASN A 183 21.60 2.49 16.08
N LEU A 184 20.84 3.39 16.74
CA LEU A 184 20.64 4.78 16.28
C LEU A 184 21.91 5.64 16.36
N LEU A 185 22.88 5.28 17.21
CA LEU A 185 24.14 6.01 17.39
C LEU A 185 25.33 5.39 16.63
N PHE A 186 25.14 4.20 16.06
CA PHE A 186 26.16 3.47 15.29
C PHE A 186 25.93 3.55 13.77
N ALA A 187 24.90 4.30 13.34
CA ALA A 187 24.53 4.53 11.94
C ALA A 187 25.11 5.85 11.40
#